data_AF-A0A9W4WVB1-F1
#
_entry.id   AF-A0A9W4WVB1-F1
#
_cell.length_a   1.000
_cell.length_b   1.000
_cell.length_c   1.000
_cell.angle_alpha   90.00
_cell.angle_beta   90.00
_cell.angle_gamma   90.00
#
_symmetry.space_group_name_H-M   'P 1'
#
loop_
_entity.id
_entity.type
_entity.pdbx_description
1 polymer ?
#
loop_
_entity_poly.entity_id
_entity_poly.type
_entity_poly.pdbx_seq_one_letter_code
_entity_poly.pdbx_strand_id
1 'polypeptide(L)'
;IGLGKLGVVDDKYDVSISTACPALNDIVVDSVEVGQTCVKHLGKNNLGIAFGKIRRRVVTLNGELIDKYGTMSGSLRSTVERVLSSLESQLQEKKDELPKLEFESLNYQKLYFTNKFLIETSPSKIEEEIKILQDKILEIWGDKLRAQKSKQIVKENLEELNNDRKYYKRNSTESQFKIQKQIEDSERNLIENKQKEIHWQKSLNDLTLHEIGGDYEQEFQIYTDDELDAMNKDTLQGEIDILKEYNIREKEYNLRNECKDNYDNLRKQRLDEFIHGFNFISQNLKEIYQRYAAEKSWKNMSNLSGGEKTFSSLALVFALHHFKPTPIYVMDKIDATLDFPDHLIGVYKTDDQ
;
A
#
# COMPACT_ATOMS: atom_id res chain seq x y z
N ILE A 1 50.57 -25.93 -87.90
CA ILE A 1 51.66 -26.81 -87.38
C ILE A 1 51.08 -27.62 -86.22
N GLY A 2 51.55 -28.85 -85.94
CA GLY A 2 51.06 -29.62 -84.79
C GLY A 2 51.46 -28.95 -83.47
N LEU A 3 50.54 -28.82 -82.52
CA LEU A 3 50.74 -28.09 -81.27
C LEU A 3 51.99 -28.57 -80.50
N GLY A 4 52.22 -29.89 -80.44
CA GLY A 4 53.40 -30.46 -79.78
C GLY A 4 54.75 -30.15 -80.44
N LYS A 5 54.76 -29.59 -81.66
CA LYS A 5 55.98 -29.11 -82.32
C LYS A 5 56.30 -27.65 -82.03
N LEU A 6 55.43 -26.94 -81.30
CA LEU A 6 55.59 -25.54 -80.95
C LEU A 6 56.28 -25.33 -79.59
N GLY A 7 56.63 -26.41 -78.89
CA GLY A 7 57.37 -26.39 -77.63
C GLY A 7 58.27 -27.61 -77.50
N VAL A 8 59.33 -27.49 -76.67
CA VAL A 8 60.24 -28.60 -76.35
C VAL A 8 59.92 -29.06 -74.92
N VAL A 9 59.84 -30.37 -74.73
CA VAL A 9 59.63 -31.02 -73.43
C VAL A 9 60.87 -31.85 -73.13
N ASP A 10 61.25 -31.95 -71.86
CA ASP A 10 62.30 -32.85 -71.39
C ASP A 10 61.91 -34.32 -71.65
N ASP A 11 62.82 -35.09 -72.25
CA ASP A 11 62.63 -36.49 -72.66
C ASP A 11 62.07 -37.37 -71.54
N LYS A 12 62.37 -37.05 -70.27
CA LYS A 12 61.83 -37.78 -69.11
C LYS A 12 60.31 -37.76 -69.04
N TYR A 13 59.66 -36.72 -69.58
CA TYR A 13 58.21 -36.50 -69.47
C TYR A 13 57.45 -36.71 -70.78
N ASP A 14 58.12 -37.08 -71.88
CA ASP A 14 57.53 -37.20 -73.21
C ASP A 14 56.34 -38.18 -73.23
N VAL A 15 56.52 -39.37 -72.65
CA VAL A 15 55.46 -40.40 -72.57
C VAL A 15 54.29 -39.93 -71.70
N SER A 16 54.56 -39.29 -70.55
CA SER A 16 53.50 -38.82 -69.65
C SER A 16 52.67 -37.70 -70.27
N ILE A 17 53.30 -36.76 -70.97
CA ILE A 17 52.62 -35.60 -71.55
C ILE A 17 51.87 -35.98 -72.83
N SER A 18 52.47 -36.82 -73.69
CA SER A 18 51.80 -37.33 -74.90
C SER A 18 50.60 -38.21 -74.57
N THR A 19 50.62 -38.93 -73.44
CA THR A 19 49.48 -39.73 -72.96
C THR A 19 48.41 -38.87 -72.28
N ALA A 20 48.81 -37.91 -71.45
CA ALA A 20 47.88 -37.07 -70.69
C ALA A 20 47.16 -36.04 -71.58
N CYS A 21 47.80 -35.57 -72.66
CA CYS A 21 47.26 -34.50 -73.49
C CYS A 21 47.19 -34.92 -74.98
N PRO A 22 46.11 -35.61 -75.39
CA PRO A 22 45.91 -35.97 -76.80
C PRO A 22 45.77 -34.74 -77.73
N ALA A 23 45.53 -33.55 -77.15
CA ALA A 23 45.44 -32.27 -77.87
C ALA A 23 46.78 -31.79 -78.46
N LEU A 24 47.92 -32.36 -78.05
CA LEU A 24 49.23 -32.03 -78.64
C LEU A 24 49.33 -32.39 -80.13
N ASN A 25 48.45 -33.26 -80.62
CA ASN A 25 48.34 -33.61 -82.03
C ASN A 25 47.45 -32.66 -82.85
N ASP A 26 46.84 -31.66 -82.21
CA ASP A 26 45.95 -30.71 -82.87
C ASP A 26 46.76 -29.76 -83.76
N ILE A 27 46.16 -29.32 -84.86
CA ILE A 27 46.79 -28.41 -85.82
C ILE A 27 46.41 -26.98 -85.45
N VAL A 28 47.40 -26.18 -85.11
CA VAL A 28 47.23 -24.75 -84.84
C VAL A 28 47.23 -23.98 -86.16
N VAL A 29 46.23 -23.11 -86.33
CA VAL A 29 46.03 -22.20 -87.47
C VAL A 29 45.63 -20.82 -86.97
N ASP A 30 45.98 -19.78 -87.74
CA ASP A 30 45.73 -18.40 -87.34
C ASP A 30 44.24 -18.02 -87.40
N SER A 31 43.51 -18.54 -88.40
CA SER A 31 42.07 -18.28 -88.58
C SER A 31 41.29 -19.52 -89.03
N VAL A 32 39.97 -19.47 -88.84
CA VAL A 32 39.04 -20.54 -89.26
C VAL A 32 39.10 -20.78 -90.77
N GLU A 33 39.21 -19.70 -91.56
CA GLU A 33 39.24 -19.76 -93.02
C GLU A 33 40.50 -20.49 -93.53
N VAL A 34 41.65 -20.24 -92.90
CA VAL A 34 42.90 -20.96 -93.17
C VAL A 34 42.75 -22.44 -92.81
N GLY A 35 42.17 -22.75 -91.66
CA GLY A 35 41.87 -24.12 -91.26
C GLY A 35 41.01 -24.88 -92.28
N GLN A 36 39.93 -24.26 -92.76
CA GLN A 36 39.06 -24.84 -93.79
C GLN A 36 39.78 -25.03 -95.14
N THR A 37 40.65 -24.10 -95.50
CA THR A 37 41.43 -24.16 -96.75
C THR A 37 42.45 -25.30 -96.70
N CYS A 38 43.12 -25.49 -95.55
CA CYS A 38 44.00 -26.64 -95.30
C CYS A 38 43.26 -27.98 -95.40
N VAL A 39 42.07 -28.08 -94.81
CA VAL A 39 41.23 -29.28 -94.89
C VAL A 39 40.84 -29.60 -96.34
N LYS A 40 40.42 -28.59 -97.12
CA LYS A 40 40.08 -28.75 -98.55
C LYS A 40 41.29 -29.15 -99.41
N HIS A 41 42.45 -28.54 -99.18
CA HIS A 41 43.67 -28.82 -99.94
C HIS A 41 44.20 -30.24 -99.68
N LEU A 42 44.21 -30.67 -98.41
CA LEU A 42 44.61 -32.04 -98.02
C LEU A 42 43.63 -33.10 -98.57
N GLY A 43 42.33 -32.79 -98.63
CA GLY A 43 41.32 -33.65 -99.24
C GLY A 43 41.50 -33.83 -100.76
N LYS A 44 41.89 -32.78 -101.49
CA LYS A 44 42.09 -32.85 -102.95
C LYS A 44 43.32 -33.65 -103.37
N ASN A 45 44.39 -33.63 -102.57
CA ASN A 45 45.67 -34.25 -102.94
C ASN A 45 45.83 -35.69 -102.42
N ASN A 46 44.79 -36.31 -101.84
CA ASN A 46 44.83 -37.64 -101.21
C ASN A 46 46.00 -37.83 -100.21
N LEU A 47 46.53 -36.73 -99.68
CA LEU A 47 47.50 -36.72 -98.60
C LEU A 47 46.69 -36.99 -97.33
N GLY A 48 46.54 -38.27 -96.98
CA GLY A 48 45.60 -38.81 -96.00
C GLY A 48 45.69 -38.26 -94.58
N ILE A 49 45.32 -37.00 -94.38
CA ILE A 49 45.20 -36.33 -93.07
C ILE A 49 43.92 -35.48 -92.94
N ALA A 50 43.09 -35.33 -93.98
CA ALA A 50 41.85 -34.56 -93.87
C ALA A 50 40.55 -35.27 -94.31
N PHE A 51 40.62 -36.32 -95.13
CA PHE A 51 39.46 -37.19 -95.44
C PHE A 51 39.84 -38.68 -95.49
N GLY A 52 40.76 -39.10 -94.61
CA GLY A 52 41.13 -40.49 -94.35
C GLY A 52 40.80 -40.92 -92.91
N LYS A 53 41.14 -42.17 -92.54
CA LYS A 53 40.75 -42.85 -91.27
C LYS A 53 41.02 -42.11 -89.95
N ILE A 54 41.74 -40.98 -89.93
CA ILE A 54 42.03 -40.19 -88.71
C ILE A 54 41.59 -38.73 -88.92
N ARG A 55 40.64 -38.26 -88.08
CA ARG A 55 40.16 -36.86 -88.05
C ARG A 55 40.86 -36.10 -86.92
N ARG A 56 41.37 -34.89 -87.19
CA ARG A 56 42.06 -34.04 -86.20
C ARG A 56 41.25 -32.78 -85.89
N ARG A 57 41.41 -32.26 -84.67
CA ARG A 57 40.78 -31.00 -84.25
C ARG A 57 41.66 -29.82 -84.64
N VAL A 58 41.01 -28.70 -84.93
CA VAL A 58 41.66 -27.45 -85.32
C VAL A 58 41.22 -26.36 -84.35
N VAL A 59 42.17 -25.62 -83.80
CA VAL A 59 41.93 -24.53 -82.86
C VAL A 59 42.56 -23.27 -83.41
N THR A 60 41.80 -22.17 -83.41
CA THR A 60 42.31 -20.84 -83.78
C THR A 60 42.97 -20.15 -82.59
N LEU A 61 43.83 -19.18 -82.86
CA LEU A 61 44.47 -18.36 -81.83
C LEU A 61 43.45 -17.60 -80.94
N ASN A 62 42.23 -17.38 -81.44
CA ASN A 62 41.15 -16.67 -80.73
C ASN A 62 40.26 -17.60 -79.88
N GLY A 63 40.62 -18.88 -79.75
CA GLY A 63 39.90 -19.85 -78.91
C GLY A 63 38.68 -20.49 -79.58
N GLU A 64 38.55 -20.37 -80.91
CA GLU A 64 37.49 -21.04 -81.66
C GLU A 64 37.95 -22.46 -82.04
N LEU A 65 37.09 -23.44 -81.77
CA LEU A 65 37.41 -24.85 -81.96
C LEU A 65 36.54 -25.46 -83.06
N ILE A 66 37.19 -26.13 -84.01
CA ILE A 66 36.58 -27.01 -85.00
C ILE A 66 36.87 -28.44 -84.55
N ASP A 67 35.85 -29.14 -84.07
CA ASP A 67 36.00 -30.51 -83.59
C ASP A 67 36.11 -31.51 -84.75
N LYS A 68 36.55 -32.74 -84.46
CA LYS A 68 36.70 -33.86 -85.40
C LYS A 68 35.41 -34.23 -86.15
N TYR A 69 34.27 -33.69 -85.74
CA TYR A 69 32.97 -33.89 -86.39
C TYR A 69 32.57 -32.73 -87.32
N GLY A 70 33.36 -31.66 -87.40
CA GLY A 70 33.10 -30.48 -88.22
C GLY A 70 32.19 -29.44 -87.57
N THR A 71 31.84 -29.61 -86.29
CA THR A 71 31.07 -28.65 -85.50
C THR A 71 31.98 -27.51 -85.03
N MET A 72 31.56 -26.27 -85.22
CA MET A 72 32.26 -25.07 -84.74
C MET A 72 31.61 -24.57 -83.45
N SER A 73 32.39 -24.38 -82.39
CA SER A 73 31.91 -23.73 -81.17
C SER A 73 32.04 -22.21 -81.30
N GLY A 74 30.89 -21.49 -81.31
CA GLY A 74 30.83 -20.02 -81.33
C GLY A 74 31.07 -19.38 -79.96
N SER A 75 31.65 -18.18 -79.99
CA SER A 75 32.18 -17.33 -78.89
C SER A 75 31.37 -17.26 -77.57
N LEU A 76 32.05 -17.52 -76.44
CA LEU A 76 31.55 -17.38 -75.06
C LEU A 76 31.35 -15.91 -74.59
N ARG A 77 31.83 -14.91 -75.32
CA ARG A 77 31.88 -13.51 -74.83
C ARG A 77 30.54 -12.77 -74.87
N SER A 78 29.66 -13.03 -75.85
CA SER A 78 28.42 -12.24 -76.04
C SER A 78 27.30 -12.57 -75.05
N THR A 79 27.31 -13.76 -74.46
CA THR A 79 26.28 -14.17 -73.48
C THR A 79 26.52 -13.54 -72.10
N VAL A 80 27.78 -13.30 -71.75
CA VAL A 80 28.18 -12.70 -70.46
C VAL A 80 27.80 -11.22 -70.40
N GLU A 81 28.02 -10.46 -71.47
CA GLU A 81 27.69 -9.02 -71.52
C GLU A 81 26.19 -8.75 -71.36
N ARG A 82 25.34 -9.63 -71.91
CA ARG A 82 23.88 -9.45 -71.83
C ARG A 82 23.30 -9.71 -70.44
N VAL A 83 23.93 -10.60 -69.67
CA VAL A 83 23.53 -10.89 -68.29
C VAL A 83 24.00 -9.77 -67.36
N LEU A 84 25.21 -9.24 -67.60
CA LEU A 84 25.75 -8.11 -66.83
C LEU A 84 24.89 -6.86 -66.95
N SER A 85 24.47 -6.48 -68.16
CA SER A 85 23.63 -5.28 -68.34
C SER A 85 22.26 -5.38 -67.67
N SER A 86 21.66 -6.59 -67.67
CA SER A 86 20.39 -6.84 -66.98
C SER A 86 20.53 -6.74 -65.46
N LEU A 87 21.64 -7.24 -64.89
CA LEU A 87 21.92 -7.15 -63.46
C LEU A 87 22.24 -5.72 -63.04
N GLU A 88 22.97 -4.96 -63.86
CA GLU A 88 23.28 -3.55 -63.62
C GLU A 88 22.01 -2.70 -63.58
N SER A 89 21.06 -2.93 -64.49
CA SER A 89 19.76 -2.22 -64.49
C SER A 89 18.95 -2.48 -63.23
N GLN A 90 18.90 -3.74 -62.76
CA GLN A 90 18.20 -4.10 -61.51
C GLN A 90 18.89 -3.51 -60.27
N LEU A 91 20.22 -3.45 -60.29
CA LEU A 91 21.00 -2.82 -59.23
C LEU A 91 20.74 -1.32 -59.16
N GLN A 92 20.60 -0.65 -60.30
CA GLN A 92 20.31 0.78 -60.36
C GLN A 92 18.91 1.10 -59.84
N GLU A 93 17.90 0.32 -60.26
CA GLU A 93 16.52 0.45 -59.76
C GLU A 93 16.45 0.29 -58.24
N LYS A 94 17.15 -0.71 -57.68
CA LYS A 94 17.19 -0.92 -56.21
C LYS A 94 17.96 0.17 -55.47
N LYS A 95 19.00 0.76 -56.07
CA LYS A 95 19.71 1.91 -55.49
C LYS A 95 18.85 3.15 -55.42
N ASP A 96 17.95 3.37 -56.38
CA ASP A 96 17.05 4.53 -56.40
C ASP A 96 15.87 4.38 -55.42
N GLU A 97 15.46 3.15 -55.10
CA GLU A 97 14.44 2.86 -54.08
C GLU A 97 14.97 2.95 -52.64
N LEU A 98 16.21 2.54 -52.40
CA LEU A 98 16.84 2.49 -51.08
C LEU A 98 16.72 3.80 -50.26
N PRO A 99 17.07 5.00 -50.79
CA PRO A 99 16.98 6.23 -50.02
C PRO A 99 15.55 6.63 -49.66
N LYS A 100 14.56 6.24 -50.47
CA LYS A 100 13.14 6.49 -50.16
C LYS A 100 12.70 5.65 -48.96
N LEU A 101 13.07 4.37 -48.95
CA LEU A 101 12.80 3.45 -47.84
C LEU A 101 13.53 3.86 -46.55
N GLU A 102 14.78 4.32 -46.65
CA GLU A 102 15.54 4.85 -45.51
C GLU A 102 14.89 6.11 -44.92
N PHE A 103 14.43 7.02 -45.77
CA PHE A 103 13.72 8.23 -45.32
C PHE A 103 12.38 7.88 -44.63
N GLU A 104 11.63 6.93 -45.19
CA GLU A 104 10.36 6.48 -44.60
C GLU A 104 10.58 5.78 -43.26
N SER A 105 11.60 4.92 -43.17
CA SER A 105 12.02 4.27 -41.93
C SER A 105 12.37 5.27 -40.83
N LEU A 106 13.11 6.33 -41.18
CA LEU A 106 13.46 7.40 -40.24
C LEU A 106 12.22 8.16 -39.73
N ASN A 107 11.23 8.39 -40.58
CA ASN A 107 9.98 9.04 -40.19
C ASN A 107 9.16 8.17 -39.24
N TYR A 108 9.03 6.87 -39.51
CA TYR A 108 8.37 5.94 -38.60
C TYR A 108 9.10 5.86 -37.25
N GLN A 109 10.42 5.90 -37.23
CA GLN A 109 11.21 5.95 -36.00
C GLN A 109 10.89 7.21 -35.18
N LYS A 110 10.90 8.39 -35.80
CA LYS A 110 10.54 9.66 -35.13
C LYS A 110 9.12 9.62 -34.57
N LEU A 111 8.16 9.10 -35.35
CA LEU A 111 6.78 8.96 -34.93
C LEU A 111 6.64 8.01 -33.72
N TYR A 112 7.34 6.86 -33.76
CA TYR A 112 7.36 5.91 -32.65
C TYR A 112 7.90 6.53 -31.36
N PHE A 113 9.05 7.22 -31.42
CA PHE A 113 9.63 7.90 -30.26
C PHE A 113 8.70 8.97 -29.68
N THR A 114 8.04 9.74 -30.54
CA THR A 114 7.12 10.80 -30.10
C THR A 114 5.89 10.22 -29.40
N ASN A 115 5.27 9.19 -29.99
CA ASN A 115 4.14 8.50 -29.39
C ASN A 115 4.51 7.78 -28.08
N LYS A 116 5.68 7.14 -28.04
CA LYS A 116 6.19 6.49 -26.83
C LYS A 116 6.38 7.49 -25.68
N PHE A 117 7.00 8.64 -25.95
CA PHE A 117 7.18 9.70 -24.95
C PHE A 117 5.84 10.24 -24.42
N LEU A 118 4.86 10.47 -25.29
CA LEU A 118 3.52 10.92 -24.90
C LEU A 118 2.78 9.87 -24.04
N ILE A 119 2.89 8.59 -24.40
CA ILE A 119 2.29 7.49 -23.63
C ILE A 119 2.96 7.35 -22.25
N GLU A 120 4.27 7.61 -22.12
CA GLU A 120 4.98 7.54 -20.84
C GLU A 120 4.74 8.76 -19.94
N THR A 121 4.54 9.96 -20.52
CA THR A 121 4.33 11.21 -19.75
C THR A 121 2.88 11.53 -19.40
N SER A 122 1.90 10.98 -20.13
CA SER A 122 0.48 11.15 -19.81
C SER A 122 0.04 10.49 -18.50
N PRO A 123 0.43 9.23 -18.16
CA PRO A 123 0.03 8.59 -16.92
C PRO A 123 0.62 9.28 -15.68
N SER A 124 1.82 9.85 -15.76
CA SER A 124 2.45 10.51 -14.60
C SER A 124 1.68 11.74 -14.13
N LYS A 125 1.10 12.53 -15.05
CA LYS A 125 0.27 13.69 -14.70
C LYS A 125 -1.04 13.28 -14.04
N ILE A 126 -1.66 12.21 -14.55
CA ILE A 126 -2.90 11.66 -13.99
C ILE A 126 -2.63 11.06 -12.61
N GLU A 127 -1.49 10.38 -12.42
CA GLU A 127 -1.07 9.85 -11.12
C GLU A 127 -0.82 10.95 -10.08
N GLU A 128 -0.19 12.07 -10.47
CA GLU A 128 -0.03 13.24 -9.61
C GLU A 128 -1.38 13.86 -9.21
N GLU A 129 -2.31 14.01 -10.16
CA GLU A 129 -3.66 14.51 -9.87
C GLU A 129 -4.44 13.56 -8.95
N ILE A 130 -4.36 12.25 -9.17
CA ILE A 130 -4.96 11.23 -8.30
C ILE A 130 -4.40 11.35 -6.89
N LYS A 131 -3.08 11.52 -6.75
CA LYS A 131 -2.42 11.68 -5.45
C LYS A 131 -2.91 12.94 -4.72
N ILE A 132 -2.98 14.07 -5.42
CA ILE A 132 -3.52 15.33 -4.86
C ILE A 132 -4.98 15.16 -4.41
N LEU A 133 -5.80 14.46 -5.20
CA LEU A 133 -7.19 14.18 -4.83
C LEU A 133 -7.29 13.24 -3.63
N GLN A 134 -6.44 12.21 -3.55
CA GLN A 134 -6.36 11.30 -2.40
C GLN A 134 -5.98 12.04 -1.11
N ASP A 135 -5.01 12.95 -1.16
CA ASP A 135 -4.60 13.77 -0.01
C ASP A 135 -5.73 14.69 0.45
N LYS A 136 -6.44 15.36 -0.48
CA LYS A 136 -7.63 16.17 -0.17
C LYS A 136 -8.75 15.35 0.47
N ILE A 137 -8.98 14.12 0.00
CA ILE A 137 -9.97 13.22 0.60
C ILE A 137 -9.57 12.91 2.04
N LEU A 138 -8.30 12.59 2.31
CA LEU A 138 -7.82 12.32 3.66
C LEU A 138 -8.01 13.52 4.59
N GLU A 139 -7.72 14.72 4.12
CA GLU A 139 -7.91 15.96 4.90
C GLU A 139 -9.38 16.18 5.28
N ILE A 140 -10.30 16.09 4.31
CA ILE A 140 -11.74 16.23 4.53
C ILE A 140 -12.27 15.16 5.50
N TRP A 141 -11.78 13.93 5.38
CA TRP A 141 -12.14 12.86 6.32
C TRP A 141 -11.63 13.15 7.73
N GLY A 142 -10.43 13.71 7.87
CA GLY A 142 -9.88 14.19 9.14
C GLY A 142 -10.76 15.26 9.78
N ASP A 143 -11.19 16.27 9.02
CA ASP A 143 -12.09 17.33 9.49
C ASP A 143 -13.46 16.81 9.89
N LYS A 144 -14.04 15.92 9.08
CA LYS A 144 -15.31 15.27 9.41
C LYS A 144 -15.23 14.50 10.73
N LEU A 145 -14.13 13.77 10.96
CA LEU A 145 -13.91 13.03 12.19
C LEU A 145 -13.73 13.95 13.40
N ARG A 146 -12.97 15.05 13.24
CA ARG A 146 -12.81 16.08 14.28
C ARG A 146 -14.14 16.73 14.65
N ALA A 147 -14.93 17.12 13.65
CA ALA A 147 -16.25 17.70 13.83
C ALA A 147 -17.24 16.71 14.48
N GLN A 148 -17.13 15.42 14.17
CA GLN A 148 -17.97 14.40 14.78
C GLN A 148 -17.64 14.20 16.27
N LYS A 149 -16.34 14.18 16.62
CA LYS A 149 -15.91 14.11 18.03
C LYS A 149 -16.32 15.36 18.82
N SER A 150 -16.12 16.55 18.26
CA SER A 150 -16.52 17.80 18.94
C SER A 150 -18.03 17.87 19.14
N LYS A 151 -18.83 17.42 18.15
CA LYS A 151 -20.29 17.32 18.28
C LYS A 151 -20.72 16.40 19.43
N GLN A 152 -20.02 15.30 19.65
CA GLN A 152 -20.33 14.37 20.73
C GLN A 152 -20.02 14.98 22.10
N ILE A 153 -18.86 15.63 22.25
CA ILE A 153 -18.49 16.34 23.48
C ILE A 153 -19.52 17.44 23.79
N VAL A 154 -19.92 18.23 22.79
CA VAL A 154 -20.93 19.29 22.99
C VAL A 154 -22.29 18.71 23.39
N LYS A 155 -22.67 17.53 22.87
CA LYS A 155 -23.89 16.85 23.29
C LYS A 155 -23.84 16.39 24.75
N GLU A 156 -22.74 15.78 25.16
CA GLU A 156 -22.53 15.31 26.53
C GLU A 156 -22.58 16.51 27.51
N ASN A 157 -21.89 17.60 27.20
CA ASN A 157 -21.95 18.83 27.98
C ASN A 157 -23.36 19.43 28.05
N LEU A 158 -24.13 19.37 26.95
CA LEU A 158 -25.53 19.83 26.92
C LEU A 158 -26.45 19.00 27.82
N GLU A 159 -26.23 17.70 27.89
CA GLU A 159 -27.00 16.80 28.78
C GLU A 159 -26.69 17.10 30.24
N GLU A 160 -25.42 17.30 30.58
CA GLU A 160 -24.97 17.68 31.93
C GLU A 160 -25.59 19.03 32.35
N LEU A 161 -25.47 20.06 31.51
CA LEU A 161 -26.03 21.39 31.78
C LEU A 161 -27.56 21.36 31.94
N ASN A 162 -28.25 20.47 31.20
CA ASN A 162 -29.69 20.27 31.35
C ASN A 162 -30.07 19.59 32.67
N ASN A 163 -29.25 18.66 33.15
CA ASN A 163 -29.45 18.02 34.44
C ASN A 163 -29.24 19.02 35.59
N ASP A 164 -28.17 19.82 35.51
CA ASP A 164 -27.92 20.90 36.46
C ASP A 164 -29.07 21.90 36.47
N ARG A 165 -29.53 22.35 35.29
CA ARG A 165 -30.67 23.26 35.19
C ARG A 165 -31.93 22.68 35.86
N LYS A 166 -32.20 21.37 35.69
CA LYS A 166 -33.34 20.71 36.35
C LYS A 166 -33.16 20.64 37.87
N TYR A 167 -31.93 20.37 38.34
CA TYR A 167 -31.59 20.34 39.75
C TYR A 167 -31.80 21.70 40.42
N TYR A 168 -31.21 22.76 39.87
CA TYR A 168 -31.38 24.13 40.38
C TYR A 168 -32.83 24.59 40.34
N LYS A 169 -33.59 24.23 39.29
CA LYS A 169 -35.02 24.56 39.21
C LYS A 169 -35.82 23.91 40.33
N ARG A 170 -35.58 22.62 40.63
CA ARG A 170 -36.27 21.92 41.74
C ARG A 170 -35.94 22.53 43.09
N ASN A 171 -34.66 22.75 43.37
CA ASN A 171 -34.24 23.33 44.66
C ASN A 171 -34.77 24.76 44.85
N SER A 172 -34.81 25.56 43.78
CA SER A 172 -35.40 26.90 43.81
C SER A 172 -36.90 26.83 44.13
N THR A 173 -37.66 25.93 43.48
CA THR A 173 -39.10 25.77 43.77
C THR A 173 -39.37 25.29 45.19
N GLU A 174 -38.53 24.38 45.71
CA GLU A 174 -38.68 23.86 47.06
C GLU A 174 -38.37 24.93 48.12
N SER A 175 -37.35 25.75 47.88
CA SER A 175 -37.00 26.88 48.73
C SER A 175 -38.09 27.94 48.73
N GLN A 176 -38.65 28.26 47.56
CA GLN A 176 -39.81 29.17 47.44
C GLN A 176 -41.01 28.65 48.22
N PHE A 177 -41.32 27.36 48.13
CA PHE A 177 -42.43 26.77 48.87
C PHE A 177 -42.24 26.85 50.39
N LYS A 178 -41.01 26.59 50.89
CA LYS A 178 -40.68 26.72 52.32
C LYS A 178 -40.87 28.16 52.82
N ILE A 179 -40.38 29.14 52.06
CA ILE A 179 -40.54 30.56 52.39
C ILE A 179 -42.02 30.94 52.37
N GLN A 180 -42.77 30.51 51.35
CA GLN A 180 -44.20 30.77 51.22
C GLN A 180 -44.97 30.26 52.46
N LYS A 181 -44.68 29.03 52.88
CA LYS A 181 -45.30 28.44 54.06
C LYS A 181 -44.96 29.21 55.35
N GLN A 182 -43.70 29.63 55.51
CA GLN A 182 -43.30 30.44 56.66
C GLN A 182 -43.99 31.81 56.70
N ILE A 183 -44.21 32.44 55.54
CA ILE A 183 -44.96 33.70 55.45
C ILE A 183 -46.42 33.47 55.86
N GLU A 184 -47.08 32.43 55.34
CA GLU A 184 -48.47 32.09 55.70
C GLU A 184 -48.63 31.83 57.20
N ASP A 185 -47.68 31.12 57.82
CA ASP A 185 -47.69 30.87 59.27
C ASP A 185 -47.48 32.17 60.07
N SER A 186 -46.58 33.03 59.60
CA SER A 186 -46.32 34.34 60.23
C SER A 186 -47.53 35.28 60.13
N GLU A 187 -48.25 35.26 59.01
CA GLU A 187 -49.48 36.03 58.81
C GLU A 187 -50.61 35.55 59.73
N ARG A 188 -50.77 34.23 59.89
CA ARG A 188 -51.73 33.67 60.87
C ARG A 188 -51.43 34.14 62.30
N ASN A 189 -50.17 34.06 62.71
CA ASN A 189 -49.74 34.53 64.03
C ASN A 189 -49.96 36.04 64.21
N LEU A 190 -49.74 36.84 63.17
CA LEU A 190 -50.01 38.28 63.20
C LEU A 190 -51.50 38.57 63.40
N ILE A 191 -52.38 37.83 62.73
CA ILE A 191 -53.84 37.97 62.88
C ILE A 191 -54.27 37.61 64.31
N GLU A 192 -53.79 36.49 64.84
CA GLU A 192 -54.08 36.09 66.23
C GLU A 192 -53.58 37.13 67.24
N ASN A 193 -52.37 37.65 67.06
CA ASN A 193 -51.80 38.67 67.94
C ASN A 193 -52.58 39.98 67.87
N LYS A 194 -53.03 40.40 66.67
CA LYS A 194 -53.92 41.57 66.53
C LYS A 194 -55.26 41.36 67.23
N GLN A 195 -55.83 40.16 67.16
CA GLN A 195 -57.07 39.84 67.90
C GLN A 195 -56.85 39.90 69.42
N LYS A 196 -55.73 39.37 69.91
CA LYS A 196 -55.32 39.47 71.32
C LYS A 196 -55.11 40.92 71.73
N GLU A 197 -54.46 41.73 70.90
CA GLU A 197 -54.27 43.16 71.16
C GLU A 197 -55.61 43.89 71.31
N ILE A 198 -56.57 43.65 70.42
CA ILE A 198 -57.93 44.21 70.52
C ILE A 198 -58.62 43.75 71.82
N HIS A 199 -58.46 42.48 72.19
CA HIS A 199 -59.01 41.95 73.43
C HIS A 199 -58.41 42.66 74.65
N TRP A 200 -57.08 42.75 74.73
CA TRP A 200 -56.38 43.41 75.83
C TRP A 200 -56.65 44.92 75.88
N GLN A 201 -56.80 45.60 74.74
CA GLN A 201 -57.20 47.01 74.71
C GLN A 201 -58.62 47.22 75.26
N LYS A 202 -59.56 46.33 74.97
CA LYS A 202 -60.91 46.38 75.56
C LYS A 202 -60.86 46.15 77.07
N SER A 203 -60.14 45.12 77.51
CA SER A 203 -59.95 44.85 78.94
C SER A 203 -59.26 46.00 79.67
N LEU A 204 -58.28 46.67 79.04
CA LEU A 204 -57.60 47.85 79.58
C LEU A 204 -58.56 49.04 79.75
N ASN A 205 -59.49 49.24 78.81
CA ASN A 205 -60.48 50.31 78.93
C ASN A 205 -61.55 50.02 79.99
N ASP A 206 -61.86 48.74 80.24
CA ASP A 206 -62.79 48.31 81.31
C ASP A 206 -62.14 48.34 82.70
N LEU A 207 -60.82 48.44 82.78
CA LEU A 207 -60.08 48.62 84.03
C LEU A 207 -60.28 50.05 84.56
N THR A 208 -61.13 50.17 85.58
CA THR A 208 -61.29 51.40 86.37
C THR A 208 -60.31 51.40 87.53
N LEU A 209 -59.70 52.55 87.81
CA LEU A 209 -58.79 52.72 88.94
C LEU A 209 -59.58 52.54 90.24
N HIS A 210 -59.38 51.42 90.93
CA HIS A 210 -59.87 51.25 92.29
C HIS A 210 -58.90 52.00 93.22
N GLU A 211 -59.34 53.11 93.80
CA GLU A 211 -58.64 53.70 94.95
C GLU A 211 -58.86 52.77 96.15
N ILE A 212 -57.98 51.80 96.32
CA ILE A 212 -57.91 50.97 97.53
C ILE A 212 -56.67 51.42 98.28
N GLY A 213 -56.88 52.20 99.32
CA GLY A 213 -55.91 52.31 100.39
C GLY A 213 -55.75 50.95 101.07
N GLY A 214 -54.50 50.62 101.41
CA GLY A 214 -54.17 49.48 102.25
C GLY A 214 -53.32 48.43 101.53
N ASP A 215 -52.06 48.42 101.93
CA ASP A 215 -51.03 47.38 101.82
C ASP A 215 -51.47 46.02 101.26
N TYR A 216 -50.96 45.67 100.08
CA TYR A 216 -50.71 44.28 99.71
C TYR A 216 -49.39 44.21 98.92
N GLU A 217 -48.33 43.79 99.60
CA GLU A 217 -47.14 43.25 98.97
C GLU A 217 -47.53 41.92 98.31
N GLN A 218 -47.52 41.85 96.98
CA GLN A 218 -47.53 40.58 96.25
C GLN A 218 -46.09 40.19 95.93
N GLU A 219 -45.62 39.11 96.55
CA GLU A 219 -44.40 38.42 96.16
C GLU A 219 -44.56 37.81 94.75
N PHE A 220 -43.55 38.03 93.92
CA PHE A 220 -43.40 37.33 92.64
C PHE A 220 -43.22 35.82 92.90
N GLN A 221 -43.87 34.98 92.11
CA GLN A 221 -43.54 33.55 92.09
C GLN A 221 -42.11 33.37 91.59
N ILE A 222 -41.23 32.97 92.50
CA ILE A 222 -39.86 32.54 92.22
C ILE A 222 -39.92 31.03 91.97
N TYR A 223 -39.64 30.61 90.74
CA TYR A 223 -39.47 29.20 90.40
C TYR A 223 -38.27 28.64 91.16
N THR A 224 -38.43 27.44 91.70
CA THR A 224 -37.33 26.72 92.36
C THR A 224 -36.42 26.05 91.32
N ASP A 225 -35.12 25.87 91.62
CA ASP A 225 -34.17 25.21 90.69
C ASP A 225 -34.67 23.84 90.21
N ASP A 226 -35.44 23.14 91.04
CA ASP A 226 -36.06 21.85 90.73
C ASP A 226 -37.16 21.94 89.63
N GLU A 227 -37.87 23.07 89.52
CA GLU A 227 -38.88 23.31 88.48
C GLU A 227 -38.25 23.74 87.14
N LEU A 228 -37.05 24.33 87.18
CA LEU A 228 -36.26 24.64 86.00
C LEU A 228 -35.59 23.38 85.42
N ASP A 229 -35.12 22.47 86.28
CA ASP A 229 -34.55 21.18 85.88
C ASP A 229 -35.59 20.22 85.27
N ALA A 230 -36.89 20.45 85.53
CA ALA A 230 -37.98 19.74 84.88
C ALA A 230 -38.25 20.24 83.45
N MET A 231 -37.67 21.36 83.00
CA MET A 231 -37.80 21.84 81.63
C MET A 231 -36.82 21.13 80.68
N ASN A 232 -37.34 20.06 80.10
CA ASN A 232 -37.01 19.50 78.78
C ASN A 232 -35.62 18.86 78.58
N LYS A 233 -35.21 18.04 79.56
CA LYS A 233 -34.14 17.04 79.42
C LYS A 233 -34.34 16.12 78.19
N ASP A 234 -35.58 15.83 77.83
CA ASP A 234 -35.93 14.97 76.69
C ASP A 234 -35.61 15.62 75.32
N THR A 235 -35.76 16.94 75.19
CA THR A 235 -35.33 17.65 73.95
C THR A 235 -33.80 17.63 73.78
N LEU A 236 -33.04 17.86 74.85
CA LEU A 236 -31.58 17.82 74.81
C LEU A 236 -31.06 16.39 74.56
N GLN A 237 -31.71 15.39 75.14
CA GLN A 237 -31.39 13.98 74.89
C GLN A 237 -31.66 13.60 73.42
N GLY A 238 -32.77 14.06 72.85
CA GLY A 238 -33.10 13.87 71.43
C GLY A 238 -32.05 14.50 70.50
N GLU A 239 -31.60 15.72 70.78
CA GLU A 239 -30.55 16.39 70.02
C GLU A 239 -29.19 15.65 70.10
N ILE A 240 -28.84 15.16 71.30
CA ILE A 240 -27.63 14.36 71.50
C ILE A 240 -27.67 13.05 70.70
N ASP A 241 -28.83 12.39 70.65
CA ASP A 241 -28.97 11.12 69.92
C ASP A 241 -28.96 11.33 68.41
N ILE A 242 -29.53 12.43 67.90
CA ILE A 242 -29.37 12.86 66.50
C ILE A 242 -27.90 13.12 66.16
N LEU A 243 -27.15 13.80 67.04
CA LEU A 243 -25.73 14.08 66.84
C LEU A 243 -24.86 12.81 66.86
N LYS A 244 -25.20 11.82 67.69
CA LYS A 244 -24.54 10.50 67.67
C LYS A 244 -24.81 9.77 66.36
N GLU A 245 -26.05 9.78 65.87
CA GLU A 245 -26.41 9.15 64.60
C GLU A 245 -25.71 9.82 63.41
N TYR A 246 -25.62 11.16 63.42
CA TYR A 246 -24.88 11.91 62.41
C TYR A 246 -23.40 11.51 62.37
N ASN A 247 -22.74 11.44 63.55
CA ASN A 247 -21.34 11.02 63.66
C ASN A 247 -21.11 9.59 63.14
N ILE A 248 -22.05 8.67 63.38
CA ILE A 248 -21.96 7.29 62.88
C ILE A 248 -22.07 7.30 61.35
N ARG A 249 -23.06 8.00 60.79
CA ARG A 249 -23.24 8.09 59.33
C ARG A 249 -22.08 8.79 58.63
N GLU A 250 -21.48 9.79 59.26
CA GLU A 250 -20.29 10.46 58.72
C GLU A 250 -19.10 9.48 58.63
N LYS A 251 -18.87 8.67 59.66
CA LYS A 251 -17.84 7.61 59.64
C LYS A 251 -18.12 6.57 58.56
N GLU A 252 -19.36 6.10 58.42
CA GLU A 252 -19.74 5.15 57.37
C GLU A 252 -19.56 5.73 55.96
N TYR A 253 -19.93 7.01 55.77
CA TYR A 253 -19.76 7.72 54.51
C TYR A 253 -18.29 7.84 54.14
N ASN A 254 -17.44 8.20 55.10
CA ASN A 254 -16.00 8.29 54.91
C ASN A 254 -15.38 6.93 54.55
N LEU A 255 -15.75 5.86 55.27
CA LEU A 255 -15.27 4.51 54.98
C LEU A 255 -15.71 4.02 53.60
N ARG A 256 -16.94 4.34 53.19
CA ARG A 256 -17.46 4.02 51.86
C ARG A 256 -16.70 4.76 50.77
N ASN A 257 -16.42 6.04 50.95
CA ASN A 257 -15.66 6.83 49.98
C ASN A 257 -14.22 6.34 49.88
N GLU A 258 -13.57 6.02 51.00
CA GLU A 258 -12.23 5.44 51.01
C GLU A 258 -12.19 4.09 50.26
N CYS A 259 -13.14 3.19 50.52
CA CYS A 259 -13.27 1.93 49.78
C CYS A 259 -13.51 2.17 48.28
N LYS A 260 -14.33 3.17 47.92
CA LYS A 260 -14.60 3.52 46.53
C LYS A 260 -13.35 4.07 45.84
N ASP A 261 -12.61 4.96 46.50
CA ASP A 261 -11.39 5.54 45.97
C ASP A 261 -10.32 4.46 45.77
N ASN A 262 -10.18 3.53 46.73
CA ASN A 262 -9.30 2.37 46.59
C ASN A 262 -9.68 1.50 45.40
N TYR A 263 -10.97 1.21 45.22
CA TYR A 263 -11.45 0.47 44.05
C TYR A 263 -11.18 1.20 42.74
N ASP A 264 -11.48 2.50 42.67
CA ASP A 264 -11.28 3.31 41.48
C ASP A 264 -9.78 3.44 41.13
N ASN A 265 -8.92 3.52 42.14
CA ASN A 265 -7.46 3.51 41.95
C ASN A 265 -6.94 2.17 41.41
N LEU A 266 -7.36 1.04 42.00
CA LEU A 266 -6.98 -0.30 41.51
C LEU A 266 -7.50 -0.55 40.08
N ARG A 267 -8.71 -0.06 39.78
CA ARG A 267 -9.28 -0.13 38.44
C ARG A 267 -8.47 0.66 37.43
N LYS A 268 -8.04 1.88 37.78
CA LYS A 268 -7.16 2.72 36.94
C LYS A 268 -5.82 2.04 36.72
N GLN A 269 -5.17 1.58 37.79
CA GLN A 269 -3.89 0.89 37.69
C GLN A 269 -3.96 -0.33 36.76
N ARG A 270 -4.99 -1.18 36.92
CA ARG A 270 -5.19 -2.34 36.04
C ARG A 270 -5.38 -1.93 34.57
N LEU A 271 -6.12 -0.84 34.33
CA LEU A 271 -6.34 -0.34 32.98
C LEU A 271 -5.04 0.19 32.36
N ASP A 272 -4.26 0.95 33.12
CA ASP A 272 -3.00 1.53 32.65
C ASP A 272 -1.97 0.44 32.35
N GLU A 273 -1.82 -0.54 33.24
CA GLU A 273 -0.95 -1.71 33.02
C GLU A 273 -1.41 -2.53 31.81
N PHE A 274 -2.73 -2.71 31.64
CA PHE A 274 -3.28 -3.39 30.47
C PHE A 274 -2.98 -2.64 29.17
N ILE A 275 -3.22 -1.32 29.12
CA ILE A 275 -2.97 -0.49 27.94
C ILE A 275 -1.48 -0.49 27.60
N HIS A 276 -0.61 -0.40 28.61
CA HIS A 276 0.84 -0.46 28.42
C HIS A 276 1.26 -1.77 27.74
N GLY A 277 0.86 -2.93 28.30
CA GLY A 277 1.16 -4.23 27.71
C GLY A 277 0.54 -4.41 26.32
N PHE A 278 -0.71 -3.98 26.13
CA PHE A 278 -1.39 -4.04 24.85
C PHE A 278 -0.67 -3.25 23.76
N ASN A 279 -0.22 -2.02 24.07
CA ASN A 279 0.50 -1.18 23.13
C ASN A 279 1.86 -1.78 22.76
N PHE A 280 2.59 -2.29 23.74
CA PHE A 280 3.89 -2.95 23.51
C PHE A 280 3.76 -4.17 22.60
N ILE A 281 2.84 -5.08 22.91
CA ILE A 281 2.60 -6.28 22.09
C ILE A 281 2.12 -5.87 20.69
N SER A 282 1.25 -4.87 20.58
CA SER A 282 0.74 -4.38 19.29
C SER A 282 1.83 -3.79 18.41
N GLN A 283 2.80 -3.07 18.99
CA GLN A 283 3.94 -2.53 18.24
C GLN A 283 4.85 -3.64 17.74
N ASN A 284 5.25 -4.58 18.60
CA ASN A 284 6.09 -5.71 18.21
C ASN A 284 5.41 -6.59 17.16
N LEU A 285 4.11 -6.85 17.30
CA LEU A 285 3.33 -7.60 16.31
C LEU A 285 3.33 -6.89 14.96
N LYS A 286 3.15 -5.55 14.94
CA LYS A 286 3.22 -4.77 13.70
C LYS A 286 4.59 -4.85 13.05
N GLU A 287 5.66 -4.72 13.83
CA GLU A 287 7.03 -4.82 13.30
C GLU A 287 7.33 -6.20 12.71
N ILE A 288 6.96 -7.28 13.42
CA ILE A 288 7.12 -8.65 12.93
C ILE A 288 6.30 -8.83 11.65
N TYR A 289 5.04 -8.41 11.63
CA TYR A 289 4.17 -8.60 10.47
C TYR A 289 4.61 -7.76 9.26
N GLN A 290 5.03 -6.51 9.46
CA GLN A 290 5.49 -5.61 8.39
C GLN A 290 6.80 -6.09 7.74
N ARG A 291 7.71 -6.70 8.52
CA ARG A 291 8.95 -7.26 7.97
C ARG A 291 8.70 -8.43 7.00
N TYR A 292 7.68 -9.24 7.26
CA TYR A 292 7.38 -10.42 6.45
C TYR A 292 6.30 -10.22 5.37
N ALA A 293 5.43 -9.22 5.52
CA ALA A 293 4.29 -8.98 4.62
C ALA A 293 4.32 -7.56 4.00
N ALA A 294 5.50 -7.08 3.61
CA ALA A 294 5.73 -5.71 3.12
C ALA A 294 4.89 -5.33 1.88
N GLU A 295 4.45 -6.31 1.07
CA GLU A 295 3.73 -6.07 -0.20
C GLU A 295 2.22 -6.39 -0.13
N LYS A 296 1.71 -6.87 1.02
CA LYS A 296 0.32 -7.34 1.12
C LYS A 296 -0.62 -6.29 1.72
N SER A 297 -1.81 -6.19 1.15
CA SER A 297 -2.87 -5.30 1.66
C SER A 297 -3.48 -5.80 2.96
N TRP A 298 -3.90 -4.86 3.83
CA TRP A 298 -4.59 -5.17 5.08
C TRP A 298 -5.93 -5.86 4.81
N LYS A 299 -6.13 -7.04 5.42
CA LYS A 299 -7.36 -7.83 5.31
C LYS A 299 -7.86 -8.24 6.70
N ASN A 300 -9.18 -8.44 6.81
CA ASN A 300 -9.78 -8.99 8.01
C ASN A 300 -9.38 -10.47 8.17
N MET A 301 -9.19 -10.94 9.42
CA MET A 301 -8.74 -12.31 9.74
C MET A 301 -9.56 -13.39 9.02
N SER A 302 -10.88 -13.20 8.92
CA SER A 302 -11.77 -14.14 8.22
C SER A 302 -11.38 -14.37 6.76
N ASN A 303 -10.85 -13.34 6.11
CA ASN A 303 -10.50 -13.31 4.69
C ASN A 303 -9.00 -13.62 4.42
N LEU A 304 -8.25 -14.02 5.44
CA LEU A 304 -6.87 -14.48 5.28
C LEU A 304 -6.82 -15.96 4.85
N SER A 305 -5.80 -16.31 4.06
CA SER A 305 -5.51 -17.71 3.70
C SER A 305 -5.08 -18.53 4.92
N GLY A 306 -5.10 -19.86 4.80
CA GLY A 306 -4.69 -20.76 5.89
C GLY A 306 -3.26 -20.47 6.39
N GLY A 307 -2.30 -20.32 5.47
CA GLY A 307 -0.91 -19.97 5.82
C GLY A 307 -0.77 -18.59 6.45
N GLU A 308 -1.53 -17.58 5.99
CA GLU A 308 -1.52 -16.24 6.59
C GLU A 308 -2.10 -16.24 8.02
N LYS A 309 -3.10 -17.08 8.29
CA LYS A 309 -3.64 -17.27 9.65
C LYS A 309 -2.60 -17.90 10.57
N THR A 310 -1.94 -18.98 10.12
CA THR A 310 -0.86 -19.63 10.86
C THR A 310 0.29 -18.67 11.13
N PHE A 311 0.70 -17.88 10.14
CA PHE A 311 1.73 -16.86 10.30
C PHE A 311 1.32 -15.77 11.29
N SER A 312 0.08 -15.27 11.19
CA SER A 312 -0.45 -14.26 12.13
C SER A 312 -0.46 -14.77 13.58
N SER A 313 -0.83 -16.03 13.79
CA SER A 313 -0.77 -16.65 15.13
C SER A 313 0.66 -16.79 15.64
N LEU A 314 1.60 -17.18 14.76
CA LEU A 314 3.00 -17.35 15.12
C LEU A 314 3.66 -16.00 15.47
N ALA A 315 3.37 -14.95 14.68
CA ALA A 315 3.82 -13.59 14.96
C ALA A 315 3.31 -13.07 16.33
N LEU A 316 2.07 -13.44 16.71
CA LEU A 316 1.54 -13.12 18.04
C LEU A 316 2.28 -13.86 19.16
N VAL A 317 2.58 -15.15 18.98
CA VAL A 317 3.36 -15.92 19.96
C VAL A 317 4.76 -15.31 20.14
N PHE A 318 5.42 -14.89 19.06
CA PHE A 318 6.72 -14.21 19.15
C PHE A 318 6.61 -12.83 19.81
N ALA A 319 5.59 -12.02 19.47
CA ALA A 319 5.37 -10.74 20.14
C ALA A 319 5.14 -10.90 21.65
N LEU A 320 4.42 -11.96 22.06
CA LEU A 320 4.25 -12.33 23.46
C LEU A 320 5.56 -12.79 24.10
N HIS A 321 6.38 -13.56 23.39
CA HIS A 321 7.70 -13.98 23.87
C HIS A 321 8.62 -12.79 24.16
N HIS A 322 8.64 -11.79 23.28
CA HIS A 322 9.41 -10.57 23.49
C HIS A 322 8.92 -9.75 24.68
N PHE A 323 7.61 -9.78 24.98
CA PHE A 323 7.06 -9.08 26.15
C PHE A 323 7.28 -9.86 27.45
N LYS A 324 7.10 -11.18 27.42
CA LYS A 324 7.26 -12.06 28.57
C LYS A 324 7.85 -13.40 28.11
N PRO A 325 9.18 -13.57 28.19
CA PRO A 325 9.83 -14.77 27.67
C PRO A 325 9.47 -15.97 28.54
N THR A 326 8.96 -17.03 27.91
CA THR A 326 8.84 -18.34 28.56
C THR A 326 10.01 -19.24 28.16
N PRO A 327 10.56 -20.05 29.08
CA PRO A 327 11.78 -20.80 28.84
C PRO A 327 11.61 -21.94 27.81
N ILE A 328 10.38 -22.41 27.58
CA ILE A 328 10.09 -23.53 26.67
C ILE A 328 8.84 -23.18 25.86
N TYR A 329 8.90 -23.41 24.54
CA TYR A 329 7.75 -23.43 23.64
C TYR A 329 7.68 -24.78 22.95
N VAL A 330 6.49 -25.36 22.88
CA VAL A 330 6.21 -26.58 22.12
C VAL A 330 5.22 -26.21 21.03
N MET A 331 5.58 -26.45 19.78
CA MET A 331 4.76 -26.19 18.61
C MET A 331 4.64 -27.48 17.81
N ASP A 332 3.41 -27.87 17.43
CA ASP A 332 3.14 -29.09 16.67
C ASP A 332 2.56 -28.73 15.30
N LYS A 333 3.07 -29.36 14.22
CA LYS A 333 2.61 -29.23 12.82
C LYS A 333 2.43 -27.80 12.29
N ILE A 334 3.29 -26.87 12.69
CA ILE A 334 3.25 -25.47 12.21
C ILE A 334 3.64 -25.32 10.73
N ASP A 335 4.32 -26.33 10.19
CA ASP A 335 4.85 -26.44 8.84
C ASP A 335 3.81 -26.87 7.79
N ALA A 336 2.68 -27.45 8.21
CA ALA A 336 1.67 -28.02 7.32
C ALA A 336 0.97 -27.01 6.39
N THR A 337 1.01 -25.71 6.72
CA THR A 337 0.33 -24.64 5.97
C THR A 337 1.26 -23.49 5.58
N LEU A 338 2.56 -23.59 5.87
CA LEU A 338 3.57 -22.60 5.53
C LEU A 338 4.39 -23.10 4.34
N ASP A 339 4.35 -22.36 3.23
CA ASP A 339 5.19 -22.65 2.06
C ASP A 339 6.64 -22.24 2.38
N PHE A 340 7.56 -23.21 2.48
CA PHE A 340 8.98 -22.93 2.76
C PHE A 340 9.74 -22.53 1.49
N PRO A 341 10.45 -21.40 1.49
CA PRO A 341 11.74 -21.29 0.82
C PRO A 341 12.85 -21.72 1.81
N ASP A 342 13.76 -22.60 1.36
CA ASP A 342 14.77 -23.39 2.12
C ASP A 342 15.78 -22.63 3.02
N HIS A 343 15.53 -21.40 3.50
CA HIS A 343 16.59 -20.55 4.10
C HIS A 343 16.35 -20.08 5.55
N LEU A 344 15.39 -20.66 6.26
CA LEU A 344 15.04 -20.25 7.63
C LEU A 344 15.30 -21.33 8.70
N ILE A 345 16.48 -21.98 8.64
CA ILE A 345 17.07 -22.62 9.82
C ILE A 345 18.06 -21.63 10.45
N GLY A 346 17.50 -20.61 11.11
CA GLY A 346 18.26 -19.75 12.01
C GLY A 346 18.27 -20.38 13.40
N VAL A 347 19.39 -21.01 13.75
CA VAL A 347 19.69 -21.43 15.13
C VAL A 347 19.68 -20.18 16.01
N TYR A 348 18.69 -20.04 16.90
CA TYR A 348 18.78 -19.09 18.00
C TYR A 348 19.86 -19.59 18.96
N LYS A 349 21.09 -19.14 18.75
CA LYS A 349 22.13 -19.17 19.78
C LYS A 349 21.85 -17.99 20.69
N THR A 350 21.46 -18.27 21.92
CA THR A 350 21.48 -17.28 23.01
C THR A 350 22.95 -17.01 23.32
N ASP A 351 23.43 -15.83 22.95
CA ASP A 351 24.72 -15.33 23.43
C ASP A 351 24.58 -14.98 24.92
N ASP A 352 24.80 -15.97 25.77
CA ASP A 352 25.17 -15.81 27.17
C ASP A 352 26.49 -16.56 27.38
N GLN A 353 27.62 -15.84 27.21
CA GLN A 353 28.82 -15.82 28.07
C GLN A 353 29.98 -15.06 27.41
#